data_AF-A0A812P0K9-F1
#
_entry.id   AF-A0A812P0K9-F1
#
_cell.length_a   1.000
_cell.length_b   1.000
_cell.length_c   1.000
_cell.angle_alpha   90.00
_cell.angle_beta   90.00
_cell.angle_gamma   90.00
#
_symmetry.space_group_name_H-M   'P 1'
#
loop_
_entity.id
_entity.type
_entity.pdbx_description
1 polymer ?
#
loop_
_entity_poly.entity_id
_entity_poly.type
_entity_poly.pdbx_seq_one_letter_code
_entity_poly.pdbx_strand_id
1 'polypeptide(L)'
;MSRPSATLKVMSYNLMGWSSFNANSWKGENVLGKINSWEPDLLGAQEVEKGGWGYQEVEELVVSTTGLNFAGGSQFFKPSKLEKLDEDWTALVGGYWMSMALYKHLDTGREILFYDSHWKHGYGLQQAETIANKIAADRTKHGSPPTILVGDTNQFCEGPKTEALRYLKGELQGSQGFSPVDLVDVHGEDQGRSFSDDNNPDCRVDFILASQGQWSVVQVAVDRGGIRILAITMLRTRHVTRRSHVKFGHGKGVEVPGLTCMTLEVPSVQSKEAWNSFLQLFSLADGIVILRISDDAEHDQEGYVAKSPLLGEVYEIVQSRPMFIVCVCKGPVRASLMTFPAISQLVLATTGASFGLPKYRHDLHPITQIALKKRMMEKAVRRLQLVGDPIDANEAQRLGLVDFIGDEAEVENEICRLVYRNCSPSSQYFMYKSDLVKAMRAKEEA
;
A
#
# COMPACT_ATOMS: atom_id res chain seq x y z
N MET A 1 8.07 12.39 -23.86
CA MET A 1 8.95 12.37 -22.68
C MET A 1 8.09 12.08 -21.46
N SER A 2 8.17 10.86 -20.91
CA SER A 2 7.48 10.50 -19.67
C SER A 2 8.02 11.35 -18.53
N ARG A 3 7.14 11.97 -17.75
CA ARG A 3 7.57 12.64 -16.51
C ARG A 3 8.03 11.55 -15.52
N PRO A 4 9.17 11.72 -14.84
CA PRO A 4 9.64 10.76 -13.84
C PRO A 4 8.57 10.55 -12.76
N SER A 5 8.39 9.31 -12.30
CA SER A 5 7.42 9.00 -11.23
C SER A 5 7.93 9.57 -9.90
N ALA A 6 7.02 10.19 -9.15
CA ALA A 6 7.29 10.86 -7.88
C ALA A 6 7.28 9.86 -6.71
N THR A 7 8.15 8.86 -6.76
CA THR A 7 8.25 7.81 -5.72
C THR A 7 9.28 8.19 -4.67
N LEU A 8 9.01 7.91 -3.39
CA LEU A 8 9.89 8.20 -2.26
C LEU A 8 10.04 6.98 -1.36
N LYS A 9 11.26 6.46 -1.27
CA LYS A 9 11.58 5.36 -0.36
C LYS A 9 11.76 5.91 1.05
N VAL A 10 10.93 5.50 2.02
CA VAL A 10 10.98 5.99 3.40
C VAL A 10 11.18 4.87 4.42
N MET A 11 12.30 4.84 5.10
CA MET A 11 12.61 3.82 6.12
C MET A 11 12.49 4.37 7.54
N SER A 12 12.02 3.53 8.46
CA SER A 12 12.07 3.75 9.92
C SER A 12 12.88 2.61 10.52
N TYR A 13 13.91 2.91 11.30
CA TYR A 13 14.79 1.86 11.81
C TYR A 13 15.35 2.19 13.19
N ASN A 14 14.96 1.45 14.22
CA ASN A 14 15.70 1.50 15.49
C ASN A 14 17.06 0.80 15.31
N LEU A 15 18.15 1.56 15.42
CA LEU A 15 19.51 1.07 15.22
C LEU A 15 19.99 0.18 16.37
N MET A 16 19.30 0.22 17.51
CA MET A 16 19.68 -0.50 18.73
C MET A 16 21.14 -0.21 19.10
N GLY A 17 21.49 1.07 19.12
CA GLY A 17 22.85 1.59 19.12
C GLY A 17 23.81 0.91 20.10
N TRP A 18 23.36 0.84 21.36
CA TRP A 18 24.04 0.16 22.47
C TRP A 18 24.34 -1.32 22.21
N SER A 19 23.57 -1.99 21.36
CA SER A 19 23.79 -3.39 20.98
C SER A 19 24.58 -3.49 19.68
N SER A 20 24.08 -2.87 18.61
CA SER A 20 24.57 -3.08 17.24
C SER A 20 25.93 -2.45 16.98
N PHE A 21 26.22 -1.32 17.63
CA PHE A 21 27.44 -0.53 17.38
C PHE A 21 28.39 -0.46 18.58
N ASN A 22 28.03 -1.14 19.68
CA ASN A 22 28.88 -1.27 20.85
C ASN A 22 29.11 -2.76 21.21
N ALA A 23 28.06 -3.50 21.59
CA ALA A 23 28.22 -4.86 22.10
C ALA A 23 28.39 -5.96 21.03
N ASN A 24 27.82 -5.79 19.83
CA ASN A 24 27.72 -6.83 18.80
C ASN A 24 27.91 -6.25 17.39
N SER A 25 29.16 -6.05 16.96
CA SER A 25 29.47 -5.41 15.67
C SER A 25 28.82 -6.08 14.45
N TRP A 26 28.68 -7.41 14.46
CA TRP A 26 28.02 -8.16 13.38
C TRP A 26 26.54 -7.74 13.18
N LYS A 27 25.86 -7.28 14.24
CA LYS A 27 24.50 -6.75 14.13
C LYS A 27 24.50 -5.40 13.43
N GLY A 28 25.44 -4.51 13.77
CA GLY A 28 25.63 -3.24 13.10
C GLY A 28 25.89 -3.39 11.61
N GLU A 29 26.77 -4.32 11.23
CA GLU A 29 27.05 -4.65 9.82
C GLU A 29 25.79 -5.12 9.08
N ASN A 30 24.98 -5.98 9.71
CA ASN A 30 23.73 -6.46 9.12
C ASN A 30 22.69 -5.34 8.97
N VAL A 31 22.52 -4.50 10.00
CA VAL A 31 21.62 -3.35 9.98
C VAL A 31 21.99 -2.40 8.85
N LEU A 32 23.26 -1.99 8.77
CA LEU A 32 23.72 -1.10 7.71
C LEU A 32 23.63 -1.74 6.33
N GLY A 33 23.93 -3.04 6.23
CA GLY A 33 23.77 -3.81 4.99
C GLY A 33 22.33 -3.79 4.48
N LYS A 34 21.34 -3.90 5.37
CA LYS A 34 19.91 -3.82 5.03
C LYS A 34 19.51 -2.41 4.59
N ILE A 35 19.92 -1.38 5.33
CA ILE A 35 19.64 0.02 4.99
C ILE A 35 20.21 0.33 3.60
N ASN A 36 21.48 -0.03 3.38
CA ASN A 36 22.16 0.20 2.11
C ASN A 36 21.51 -0.59 0.97
N SER A 37 21.15 -1.86 1.18
CA SER A 37 20.51 -2.70 0.15
C SER A 37 19.14 -2.17 -0.27
N TRP A 38 18.42 -1.53 0.65
CA TRP A 38 17.09 -1.00 0.37
C TRP A 38 17.11 0.38 -0.29
N GLU A 39 18.18 1.15 -0.05
CA GLU A 39 18.45 2.48 -0.60
C GLU A 39 17.33 3.49 -0.31
N PRO A 40 17.09 3.86 0.96
CA PRO A 40 16.07 4.86 1.31
C PRO A 40 16.37 6.24 0.68
N ASP A 41 15.32 6.99 0.40
CA ASP A 41 15.42 8.44 0.12
C ASP A 41 15.33 9.24 1.41
N LEU A 42 14.53 8.78 2.38
CA LEU A 42 14.44 9.28 3.75
C LEU A 42 14.56 8.12 4.74
N LEU A 43 15.31 8.34 5.81
CA LEU A 43 15.47 7.40 6.92
C LEU A 43 15.28 8.16 8.24
N GLY A 44 14.32 7.71 9.05
CA GLY A 44 14.26 8.04 10.47
C GLY A 44 14.88 6.90 11.27
N ALA A 45 15.79 7.23 12.18
CA ALA A 45 16.56 6.25 12.91
C ALA A 45 16.54 6.52 14.42
N GLN A 46 16.22 5.51 15.23
CA GLN A 46 16.30 5.65 16.70
C GLN A 46 17.59 5.04 17.21
N GLU A 47 18.02 5.48 18.39
CA GLU A 47 19.23 4.97 19.06
C GLU A 47 20.49 5.04 18.18
N VAL A 48 20.71 6.19 17.53
CA VAL A 48 21.89 6.48 16.69
C VAL A 48 23.12 6.77 17.56
N GLU A 49 23.47 5.83 18.43
CA GLU A 49 24.40 6.04 19.55
C GLU A 49 24.95 4.68 20.08
N LYS A 50 25.72 4.62 21.17
CA LYS A 50 26.42 3.42 21.71
C LYS A 50 26.11 3.10 23.20
N GLY A 51 24.97 3.53 23.73
CA GLY A 51 24.56 3.45 25.14
C GLY A 51 24.76 4.75 25.93
N GLY A 52 24.20 5.86 25.46
CA GLY A 52 24.37 7.25 25.92
C GLY A 52 25.52 8.05 25.30
N TRP A 53 26.29 7.51 24.36
CA TRP A 53 27.51 8.14 23.81
C TRP A 53 27.78 7.73 22.36
N GLY A 54 28.80 8.29 21.71
CA GLY A 54 29.22 7.82 20.38
C GLY A 54 28.26 8.16 19.24
N TYR A 55 27.38 9.16 19.42
CA TYR A 55 26.41 9.59 18.41
C TYR A 55 27.07 9.89 17.06
N GLN A 56 28.11 10.72 17.06
CA GLN A 56 28.82 11.11 15.85
C GLN A 56 29.45 9.90 15.15
N GLU A 57 29.96 8.92 15.90
CA GLU A 57 30.57 7.71 15.32
C GLU A 57 29.54 6.85 14.58
N VAL A 58 28.34 6.68 15.16
CA VAL A 58 27.26 5.90 14.52
C VAL A 58 26.68 6.67 13.34
N GLU A 59 26.50 7.98 13.47
CA GLU A 59 26.08 8.87 12.38
C GLU A 59 27.02 8.77 11.18
N GLU A 60 28.33 8.97 11.39
CA GLU A 60 29.35 8.90 10.35
C GLU A 60 29.36 7.53 9.67
N LEU A 61 29.12 6.46 10.43
CA LEU A 61 29.05 5.10 9.89
C LEU A 61 27.81 4.90 9.01
N VAL A 62 26.65 5.40 9.41
CA VAL A 62 25.42 5.39 8.59
C VAL A 62 25.64 6.17 7.30
N VAL A 63 26.16 7.39 7.40
CA VAL A 63 26.44 8.28 6.25
C VAL A 63 27.42 7.60 5.28
N SER A 64 28.57 7.13 5.76
CA SER A 64 29.61 6.53 4.93
C SER A 64 29.18 5.21 4.27
N THR A 65 28.32 4.43 4.92
CA THR A 65 27.89 3.13 4.39
C THR A 65 26.74 3.26 3.39
N THR A 66 25.86 4.24 3.57
CA THR A 66 24.59 4.35 2.80
C THR A 66 24.60 5.47 1.75
N GLY A 67 25.54 6.42 1.86
CA GLY A 67 25.59 7.60 1.01
C GLY A 67 24.47 8.62 1.29
N LEU A 68 23.73 8.47 2.39
CA LEU A 68 22.77 9.46 2.87
C LEU A 68 23.48 10.61 3.59
N ASN A 69 22.89 11.80 3.57
CA ASN A 69 23.32 12.92 4.39
C ASN A 69 22.56 12.93 5.72
N PHE A 70 23.25 13.28 6.80
CA PHE A 70 22.60 13.53 8.08
C PHE A 70 21.86 14.87 8.07
N ALA A 71 20.59 14.83 8.46
CA ALA A 71 19.73 16.01 8.55
C ALA A 71 19.67 16.62 9.95
N GLY A 72 20.21 15.96 10.98
CA GLY A 72 19.94 16.33 12.37
C GLY A 72 18.79 15.51 12.96
N GLY A 73 18.77 15.41 14.29
CA GLY A 73 17.68 14.75 15.02
C GLY A 73 17.42 13.30 14.61
N SER A 74 18.49 12.55 14.30
CA SER A 74 18.45 11.15 13.88
C SER A 74 17.77 10.87 12.54
N GLN A 75 17.69 11.89 11.68
CA GLN A 75 17.18 11.76 10.32
C GLN A 75 18.30 11.76 9.29
N PHE A 76 18.12 10.98 8.22
CA PHE A 76 19.03 10.89 7.09
C PHE A 76 18.26 10.98 5.78
N PHE A 77 18.85 11.59 4.75
CA PHE A 77 18.19 11.81 3.47
C PHE A 77 19.14 11.65 2.28
N LYS A 78 18.59 11.32 1.12
CA LYS A 78 19.35 11.19 -0.12
C LYS A 78 19.48 12.56 -0.82
N PRO A 79 20.67 13.18 -0.85
CA PRO A 79 20.83 14.56 -1.35
C PRO A 79 20.58 14.69 -2.85
N SER A 80 20.67 13.59 -3.61
CA SER A 80 20.31 13.58 -5.04
C SER A 80 18.80 13.64 -5.29
N LYS A 81 17.97 13.50 -4.25
CA LYS A 81 16.49 13.46 -4.34
C LYS A 81 15.82 14.55 -3.52
N LEU A 82 16.45 14.98 -2.43
CA LEU A 82 15.84 15.87 -1.45
C LEU A 82 16.81 16.98 -1.05
N GLU A 83 16.25 18.17 -0.87
CA GLU A 83 16.91 19.34 -0.28
C GLU A 83 16.24 19.63 1.07
N LYS A 84 17.02 19.68 2.16
CA LYS A 84 16.51 20.08 3.47
C LYS A 84 16.33 21.60 3.50
N LEU A 85 15.15 22.06 3.89
CA LEU A 85 14.76 23.47 3.93
C LEU A 85 14.62 24.02 5.36
N ASP A 86 14.15 23.21 6.29
CA ASP A 86 13.90 23.60 7.68
C ASP A 86 14.06 22.39 8.60
N GLU A 87 14.27 22.63 9.89
CA GLU A 87 14.34 21.59 10.91
C GLU A 87 13.81 22.11 12.25
N ASP A 88 13.30 21.20 13.08
CA ASP A 88 12.89 21.55 14.44
C ASP A 88 12.95 20.33 15.36
N TRP A 89 12.88 20.58 16.66
CA TRP A 89 12.96 19.58 17.71
C TRP A 89 11.85 19.76 18.73
N THR A 90 11.25 18.66 19.14
CA THR A 90 10.19 18.62 20.15
C THR A 90 10.57 17.64 21.25
N ALA A 91 10.69 18.15 22.47
CA ALA A 91 10.88 17.32 23.65
C ALA A 91 9.59 16.56 23.99
N LEU A 92 9.72 15.27 24.25
CA LEU A 92 8.67 14.41 24.78
C LEU A 92 9.00 14.03 26.24
N VAL A 93 8.15 13.21 26.84
CA VAL A 93 8.25 12.90 28.27
C VAL A 93 9.57 12.20 28.59
N GLY A 94 10.28 12.67 29.62
CA GLY A 94 11.43 11.97 30.19
C GLY A 94 12.65 11.85 29.27
N GLY A 95 12.91 12.86 28.43
CA GLY A 95 14.09 12.92 27.56
C GLY A 95 13.92 12.27 26.19
N TYR A 96 12.74 11.69 25.94
CA TYR A 96 12.32 11.24 24.63
C TYR A 96 11.99 12.42 23.70
N TRP A 97 11.82 12.17 22.41
CA TRP A 97 11.87 13.25 21.43
C TRP A 97 11.15 12.97 20.12
N MET A 98 10.87 14.04 19.39
CA MET A 98 10.51 14.03 17.98
C MET A 98 11.31 15.12 17.26
N SER A 99 11.95 14.76 16.16
CA SER A 99 12.60 15.69 15.23
C SER A 99 11.70 15.92 14.03
N MET A 100 11.81 17.10 13.43
CA MET A 100 11.13 17.50 12.20
C MET A 100 12.16 17.99 11.20
N ALA A 101 11.97 17.61 9.93
CA ALA A 101 12.61 18.31 8.83
C ALA A 101 11.61 18.55 7.69
N LEU A 102 11.70 19.73 7.09
CA LEU A 102 11.02 20.07 5.86
C LEU A 102 11.96 19.78 4.69
N TYR A 103 11.52 18.95 3.75
CA TYR A 103 12.29 18.63 2.56
C TYR A 103 11.58 19.10 1.30
N LYS A 104 12.36 19.52 0.31
CA LYS A 104 11.90 19.70 -1.07
C LYS A 104 12.37 18.53 -1.92
N HIS A 105 11.43 17.84 -2.53
CA HIS A 105 11.71 16.77 -3.47
C HIS A 105 12.13 17.35 -4.83
N LEU A 106 13.38 17.10 -5.22
CA LEU A 106 14.03 17.79 -6.35
C LEU A 106 13.34 17.52 -7.69
N ASP A 107 12.86 16.28 -7.92
CA ASP A 107 12.22 15.91 -9.18
C ASP A 107 10.84 16.57 -9.36
N THR A 108 10.15 16.90 -8.27
CA THR A 108 8.77 17.44 -8.32
C THR A 108 8.64 18.88 -7.84
N GLY A 109 9.67 19.41 -7.16
CA GLY A 109 9.64 20.69 -6.46
C GLY A 109 8.68 20.74 -5.27
N ARG A 110 8.15 19.60 -4.80
CA ARG A 110 7.16 19.56 -3.71
C ARG A 110 7.83 19.51 -2.35
N GLU A 111 7.24 20.21 -1.40
CA GLU A 111 7.65 20.18 0.00
C GLU A 111 6.96 19.05 0.77
N ILE A 112 7.67 18.49 1.75
CA ILE A 112 7.26 17.34 2.56
C ILE A 112 7.73 17.58 3.98
N LEU A 113 6.83 17.39 4.95
CA LEU A 113 7.22 17.32 6.35
C LEU A 113 7.51 15.86 6.72
N PHE A 114 8.71 15.63 7.25
CA PHE A 114 9.13 14.33 7.74
C PHE A 114 9.49 14.45 9.22
N TYR A 115 8.90 13.57 10.01
CA TYR A 115 9.13 13.51 11.45
C TYR A 115 9.71 12.15 11.79
N ASP A 116 10.69 12.17 12.69
CA ASP A 116 11.22 10.98 13.32
C ASP A 116 11.07 11.10 14.83
N SER A 117 10.72 10.01 15.51
CA SER A 117 10.41 10.07 16.94
C SER A 117 10.85 8.84 17.71
N HIS A 118 11.16 9.05 18.98
CA HIS A 118 11.38 7.99 19.94
C HIS A 118 10.56 8.33 21.18
N TRP A 119 9.68 7.43 21.62
CA TRP A 119 8.68 7.73 22.64
C TRP A 119 8.95 7.07 23.98
N LYS A 120 8.52 7.66 25.09
CA LYS A 120 8.63 7.01 26.40
C LYS A 120 7.54 5.97 26.59
N HIS A 121 7.95 4.80 27.06
CA HIS A 121 7.01 3.77 27.49
C HIS A 121 6.06 4.27 28.59
N GLY A 122 4.77 3.96 28.48
CA GLY A 122 3.74 4.33 29.44
C GLY A 122 3.14 5.73 29.30
N TYR A 123 3.58 6.53 28.33
CA TYR A 123 3.10 7.92 28.11
C TYR A 123 2.47 8.14 26.71
N GLY A 124 1.94 7.08 26.10
CA GLY A 124 1.48 7.08 24.71
C GLY A 124 0.55 8.23 24.35
N LEU A 125 -0.62 8.33 24.99
CA LEU A 125 -1.63 9.33 24.62
C LEU A 125 -1.14 10.77 24.82
N GLN A 126 -0.47 11.06 25.95
CA GLN A 126 0.09 12.39 26.23
C GLN A 126 1.11 12.82 25.16
N GLN A 127 1.96 11.89 24.73
CA GLN A 127 2.94 12.16 23.68
C GLN A 127 2.28 12.29 22.31
N ALA A 128 1.28 11.46 22.00
CA ALA A 128 0.49 11.56 20.78
C ALA A 128 -0.20 12.93 20.65
N GLU A 129 -0.75 13.47 21.72
CA GLU A 129 -1.33 14.83 21.76
C GLU A 129 -0.29 15.91 21.48
N THR A 130 0.89 15.80 22.09
CA THR A 130 2.01 16.73 21.86
C THR A 130 2.44 16.70 20.39
N ILE A 131 2.60 15.50 19.84
CA ILE A 131 3.01 15.25 18.46
C ILE A 131 1.97 15.77 17.47
N ALA A 132 0.68 15.45 17.68
CA ALA A 132 -0.40 15.89 16.80
C ALA A 132 -0.49 17.41 16.71
N ASN A 133 -0.43 18.09 17.86
CA ASN A 133 -0.44 19.55 17.93
C ASN A 133 0.76 20.17 17.23
N LYS A 134 1.96 19.59 17.42
CA LYS A 134 3.17 20.05 16.75
C LYS A 134 3.08 19.88 15.23
N ILE A 135 2.67 18.71 14.76
CA ILE A 135 2.47 18.44 13.32
C ILE A 135 1.44 19.42 12.74
N ALA A 136 0.33 19.68 13.42
CA ALA A 136 -0.68 20.62 12.96
C ALA A 136 -0.14 22.06 12.86
N ALA A 137 0.67 22.49 13.84
CA ALA A 137 1.30 23.81 13.85
C ALA A 137 2.28 23.97 12.69
N ASP A 138 3.14 22.98 12.46
CA ASP A 138 4.13 23.00 11.37
C ASP A 138 3.45 22.90 10.00
N ARG A 139 2.43 22.06 9.86
CA ARG A 139 1.60 22.03 8.65
C ARG A 139 0.96 23.38 8.39
N THR A 140 0.50 24.09 9.42
CA THR A 140 -0.03 25.44 9.25
C THR A 140 1.06 26.42 8.80
N LYS A 141 2.24 26.38 9.45
CA LYS A 141 3.41 27.19 9.12
C LYS A 141 3.87 27.02 7.67
N HIS A 142 3.84 25.80 7.14
CA HIS A 142 4.38 25.44 5.82
C HIS A 142 3.32 25.24 4.72
N GLY A 143 2.06 25.67 4.93
CA GLY A 143 1.03 25.58 3.88
C GLY A 143 0.49 24.17 3.63
N SER A 144 0.51 23.33 4.66
CA SER A 144 -0.05 21.96 4.75
C SER A 144 0.54 20.95 3.76
N PRO A 145 1.88 20.83 3.70
CA PRO A 145 2.54 19.84 2.85
C PRO A 145 2.17 18.42 3.27
N PRO A 146 2.28 17.42 2.37
CA PRO A 146 2.22 16.01 2.74
C PRO A 146 3.15 15.71 3.91
N THR A 147 2.67 14.91 4.87
CA THR A 147 3.40 14.64 6.12
C THR A 147 3.59 13.15 6.34
N ILE A 148 4.75 12.78 6.86
CA ILE A 148 5.07 11.43 7.32
C ILE A 148 5.68 11.53 8.72
N LEU A 149 5.22 10.69 9.62
CA LEU A 149 5.78 10.48 10.96
C LEU A 149 6.28 9.05 11.06
N VAL A 150 7.54 8.88 11.43
CA VAL A 150 8.15 7.58 11.66
C VAL A 150 8.72 7.45 13.07
N GLY A 151 9.11 6.23 13.41
CA GLY A 151 9.96 5.94 14.56
C GLY A 151 9.34 4.98 15.58
N ASP A 152 10.13 4.75 16.63
CA ASP A 152 9.81 3.86 17.74
C ASP A 152 8.86 4.54 18.72
N THR A 153 7.62 4.09 18.71
CA THR A 153 6.56 4.63 19.55
C THR A 153 6.57 4.05 20.96
N ASN A 154 7.34 2.99 21.22
CA ASN A 154 7.30 2.20 22.47
C ASN A 154 5.86 1.85 22.94
N GLN A 155 4.90 1.89 22.01
CA GLN A 155 3.55 1.37 22.16
C GLN A 155 3.63 -0.08 21.71
N PHE A 156 4.10 -0.92 22.62
CA PHE A 156 4.31 -2.36 22.41
C PHE A 156 3.00 -3.07 22.03
N CYS A 157 2.98 -4.40 22.13
CA CYS A 157 1.92 -5.32 21.71
C CYS A 157 0.50 -4.70 21.67
N GLU A 158 -0.16 -4.87 20.53
CA GLU A 158 -1.40 -4.17 20.14
C GLU A 158 -1.25 -2.66 19.87
N GLY A 159 -0.03 -2.17 19.60
CA GLY A 159 0.25 -0.78 19.24
C GLY A 159 -0.85 -0.08 18.41
N PRO A 160 -1.28 -0.63 17.24
CA PRO A 160 -2.35 -0.04 16.42
C PRO A 160 -3.69 0.19 17.12
N LYS A 161 -3.96 -0.55 18.19
CA LYS A 161 -5.17 -0.46 19.02
C LYS A 161 -5.01 0.47 20.23
N THR A 162 -3.79 0.91 20.55
CA THR A 162 -3.53 1.82 21.67
C THR A 162 -4.20 3.17 21.46
N GLU A 163 -4.59 3.83 22.56
CA GLU A 163 -5.22 5.16 22.52
C GLU A 163 -4.36 6.18 21.78
N ALA A 164 -3.04 6.08 21.92
CA ALA A 164 -2.06 6.95 21.27
C ALA A 164 -2.18 6.93 19.73
N LEU A 165 -2.12 5.74 19.13
CA LEU A 165 -2.18 5.61 17.68
C LEU A 165 -3.60 5.83 17.15
N ARG A 166 -4.63 5.39 17.88
CA ARG A 166 -6.02 5.71 17.54
C ARG A 166 -6.29 7.21 17.57
N TYR A 167 -5.71 7.94 18.50
CA TYR A 167 -5.77 9.40 18.55
C TYR A 167 -5.13 10.02 17.30
N LEU A 168 -3.88 9.65 16.96
CA LEU A 168 -3.20 10.17 15.75
C LEU A 168 -3.93 9.86 14.43
N LYS A 169 -4.73 8.78 14.40
CA LYS A 169 -5.60 8.40 13.28
C LYS A 169 -6.99 9.06 13.29
N GLY A 170 -7.26 9.95 14.24
CA GLY A 170 -8.56 10.62 14.39
C GLY A 170 -9.70 9.70 14.88
N GLU A 171 -9.39 8.48 15.33
CA GLU A 171 -10.37 7.47 15.76
C GLU A 171 -10.82 7.63 17.22
N LEU A 172 -10.16 8.53 17.97
CA LEU A 172 -10.36 8.73 19.40
C LEU A 172 -10.18 10.22 19.78
N GLN A 173 -10.91 10.68 20.80
CA GLN A 173 -10.71 11.99 21.41
C GLN A 173 -9.68 11.89 22.54
N GLY A 174 -8.68 12.76 22.52
CA GLY A 174 -7.74 12.96 23.62
C GLY A 174 -8.28 13.96 24.64
N SER A 175 -7.42 14.34 25.59
CA SER A 175 -7.67 15.29 26.67
C SER A 175 -8.11 16.67 26.15
N GLN A 176 -7.69 17.06 24.95
CA GLN A 176 -8.01 18.33 24.30
C GLN A 176 -9.02 18.20 23.14
N GLY A 177 -9.70 17.05 23.00
CA GLY A 177 -10.66 16.78 21.94
C GLY A 177 -10.08 15.91 20.82
N PHE A 178 -10.61 16.03 19.61
CA PHE A 178 -10.13 15.24 18.46
C PHE A 178 -8.70 15.64 18.07
N SER A 179 -7.96 14.68 17.51
CA SER A 179 -6.64 14.95 16.95
C SER A 179 -6.73 16.04 15.87
N PRO A 180 -5.87 17.07 15.91
CA PRO A 180 -5.78 18.09 14.88
C PRO A 180 -5.13 17.58 13.58
N VAL A 181 -4.69 16.33 13.56
CA VAL A 181 -4.16 15.64 12.38
C VAL A 181 -4.89 14.32 12.17
N ASP A 182 -4.95 13.92 10.90
CA ASP A 182 -5.52 12.63 10.47
C ASP A 182 -4.44 11.87 9.72
N LEU A 183 -3.79 10.95 10.42
CA LEU A 183 -2.75 10.09 9.87
C LEU A 183 -3.28 8.68 9.64
N VAL A 184 -2.69 7.97 8.68
CA VAL A 184 -2.95 6.54 8.45
C VAL A 184 -1.69 5.75 8.74
N ASP A 185 -1.83 4.62 9.43
CA ASP A 185 -0.76 3.63 9.52
C ASP A 185 -0.60 2.94 8.17
N VAL A 186 0.52 3.18 7.51
CA VAL A 186 0.80 2.62 6.19
C VAL A 186 0.95 1.10 6.21
N HIS A 187 1.17 0.51 7.37
CA HIS A 187 1.19 -0.94 7.58
C HIS A 187 -0.04 -1.42 8.37
N GLY A 188 -1.17 -0.70 8.32
CA GLY A 188 -2.36 -1.00 9.14
C GLY A 188 -2.86 -2.44 9.03
N GLU A 189 -2.64 -3.11 7.90
CA GLU A 189 -3.00 -4.52 7.68
C GLU A 189 -1.90 -5.51 8.13
N ASP A 190 -0.67 -5.04 8.32
CA ASP A 190 0.43 -5.84 8.89
C ASP A 190 0.56 -5.60 10.40
N GLN A 191 -0.13 -6.47 11.13
CA GLN A 191 -0.11 -6.56 12.59
C GLN A 191 1.01 -7.48 13.12
N GLY A 192 1.86 -8.00 12.23
CA GLY A 192 2.91 -8.94 12.60
C GLY A 192 4.05 -8.32 13.39
N ARG A 193 4.71 -9.13 14.22
CA ARG A 193 5.87 -8.69 15.01
C ARG A 193 6.98 -8.06 14.19
N SER A 194 7.52 -6.97 14.74
CA SER A 194 8.83 -6.42 14.38
C SER A 194 9.82 -6.51 15.54
N PHE A 195 9.33 -6.75 16.76
CA PHE A 195 10.13 -6.86 17.96
C PHE A 195 9.59 -8.00 18.84
N SER A 196 10.50 -8.78 19.42
CA SER A 196 10.15 -9.77 20.43
C SER A 196 11.24 -9.92 21.47
N ASP A 197 10.87 -9.90 22.75
CA ASP A 197 11.71 -10.30 23.88
C ASP A 197 10.93 -11.26 24.81
N ASP A 198 11.57 -11.70 25.89
CA ASP A 198 10.99 -12.64 26.85
C ASP A 198 9.69 -12.12 27.51
N ASN A 199 9.49 -10.80 27.57
CA ASN A 199 8.32 -10.14 28.15
C ASN A 199 7.30 -9.67 27.09
N ASN A 200 7.72 -9.59 25.83
CA ASN A 200 7.01 -8.96 24.72
C ASN A 200 7.06 -9.85 23.47
N PRO A 201 6.44 -11.04 23.46
CA PRO A 201 6.73 -12.07 22.46
C PRO A 201 6.24 -11.77 21.03
N ASP A 202 5.39 -10.74 20.83
CA ASP A 202 4.75 -10.46 19.54
C ASP A 202 4.39 -8.96 19.35
N CYS A 203 5.37 -8.06 19.43
CA CYS A 203 5.11 -6.63 19.42
C CYS A 203 5.55 -5.91 18.13
N ARG A 204 4.85 -4.81 17.86
CA ARG A 204 5.06 -3.86 16.77
C ARG A 204 5.39 -2.51 17.42
N VAL A 205 6.65 -2.08 17.38
CA VAL A 205 7.13 -0.88 18.10
C VAL A 205 7.39 0.31 17.18
N ASP A 206 7.90 0.05 15.98
CA ASP A 206 8.11 1.05 14.94
C ASP A 206 6.89 1.29 14.06
N PHE A 207 6.56 2.54 13.82
CA PHE A 207 5.44 2.93 12.99
C PHE A 207 5.86 3.87 11.88
N ILE A 208 5.08 3.83 10.80
CA ILE A 208 5.13 4.86 9.78
C ILE A 208 3.70 5.30 9.53
N LEU A 209 3.42 6.53 9.89
CA LEU A 209 2.13 7.17 9.77
C LEU A 209 2.22 8.25 8.70
N ALA A 210 1.23 8.31 7.82
CA ALA A 210 1.23 9.26 6.71
C ALA A 210 -0.07 10.07 6.72
N SER A 211 -0.01 11.36 6.38
CA SER A 211 -1.21 12.21 6.31
C SER A 211 -2.24 11.64 5.33
N GLN A 212 -3.47 11.43 5.78
CA GLN A 212 -4.51 10.76 5.02
C GLN A 212 -4.80 11.47 3.69
N GLY A 213 -4.97 10.70 2.61
CA GLY A 213 -5.32 11.21 1.28
C GLY A 213 -4.21 11.96 0.53
N GLN A 214 -3.02 12.12 1.13
CA GLN A 214 -1.87 12.81 0.51
C GLN A 214 -0.79 11.85 -0.04
N TRP A 215 -0.94 10.53 0.20
CA TRP A 215 0.05 9.50 -0.16
C TRP A 215 -0.58 8.28 -0.82
N SER A 216 0.15 7.65 -1.76
CA SER A 216 -0.21 6.38 -2.39
C SER A 216 0.83 5.36 -1.97
N VAL A 217 0.43 4.44 -1.12
CA VAL A 217 1.32 3.34 -0.75
C VAL A 217 1.53 2.47 -1.99
N VAL A 218 2.79 2.27 -2.40
CA VAL A 218 3.13 1.41 -3.53
C VAL A 218 3.65 0.07 -3.06
N GLN A 219 4.47 0.04 -2.01
CA GLN A 219 4.96 -1.19 -1.43
C GLN A 219 5.25 -1.03 0.06
N VAL A 220 4.85 -1.99 0.87
CA VAL A 220 5.21 -2.04 2.29
C VAL A 220 6.00 -3.30 2.59
N ALA A 221 6.91 -3.23 3.54
CA ALA A 221 7.61 -4.39 4.05
C ALA A 221 7.85 -4.27 5.56
N VAL A 222 7.96 -5.40 6.23
CA VAL A 222 8.38 -5.47 7.62
C VAL A 222 9.50 -6.51 7.65
N ASP A 223 10.69 -6.12 8.06
CA ASP A 223 11.84 -7.01 8.24
C ASP A 223 11.65 -7.85 9.52
N ARG A 224 10.92 -8.96 9.40
CA ARG A 224 10.58 -9.84 10.54
C ARG A 224 11.78 -10.61 11.13
N GLY A 225 12.97 -10.47 10.55
CA GLY A 225 14.23 -10.89 11.15
C GLY A 225 14.74 -9.91 12.20
N GLY A 226 14.05 -8.78 12.43
CA GLY A 226 14.25 -7.92 13.58
C GLY A 226 13.81 -6.44 13.51
N ILE A 227 13.37 -5.83 12.39
CA ILE A 227 13.04 -4.36 12.27
C ILE A 227 12.03 -4.07 11.07
N ARG A 228 11.56 -2.85 10.75
CA ARG A 228 10.59 -2.51 9.64
C ARG A 228 11.19 -1.74 8.44
N ILE A 229 10.58 -1.81 7.25
CA ILE A 229 11.06 -1.16 6.00
C ILE A 229 9.91 -0.71 5.06
N LEU A 230 9.77 0.55 4.64
CA LEU A 230 8.60 1.00 3.84
C LEU A 230 8.91 1.72 2.53
N ALA A 231 8.33 1.32 1.39
CA ALA A 231 8.40 2.08 0.12
C ALA A 231 7.07 2.82 -0.21
N ILE A 232 7.01 4.13 0.02
CA ILE A 232 5.82 4.93 -0.35
C ILE A 232 5.97 5.58 -1.72
N THR A 233 4.84 5.89 -2.37
CA THR A 233 4.83 6.79 -3.52
C THR A 233 3.99 8.02 -3.19
N MET A 234 4.43 9.19 -3.61
CA MET A 234 3.69 10.41 -3.38
C MET A 234 2.41 10.40 -4.23
N LEU A 235 1.24 10.57 -3.61
CA LEU A 235 0.04 10.83 -4.40
C LEU A 235 0.22 12.17 -5.11
N ARG A 236 -0.11 12.18 -6.39
CA ARG A 236 -0.25 13.41 -7.16
C ARG A 236 -1.46 14.17 -6.60
N THR A 237 -1.26 15.03 -5.58
CA THR A 237 -2.26 16.01 -5.19
C THR A 237 -2.70 16.78 -6.42
N ARG A 238 -3.97 16.64 -6.78
CA ARG A 238 -4.62 17.47 -7.80
C ARG A 238 -4.48 18.92 -7.35
N HIS A 239 -4.15 19.80 -8.29
CA HIS A 239 -4.49 21.20 -8.13
C HIS A 239 -5.99 21.28 -7.86
N VAL A 240 -6.37 21.56 -6.62
CA VAL A 240 -7.71 22.05 -6.31
C VAL A 240 -7.72 23.50 -6.80
N THR A 241 -7.94 23.68 -8.10
CA THR A 241 -8.42 24.97 -8.60
C THR A 241 -9.82 25.15 -8.05
N ARG A 242 -9.90 25.87 -6.93
CA ARG A 242 -11.14 26.31 -6.30
C ARG A 242 -11.85 27.25 -7.29
N ARG A 243 -12.68 26.72 -8.18
CA ARG A 243 -13.67 27.54 -8.89
C ARG A 243 -14.76 27.88 -7.87
N SER A 244 -14.75 29.13 -7.44
CA SER A 244 -15.86 29.76 -6.76
C SER A 244 -17.10 29.67 -7.65
N HIS A 245 -18.02 28.76 -7.31
CA HIS A 245 -19.40 28.84 -7.79
C HIS A 245 -20.31 29.18 -6.61
N VAL A 246 -21.06 30.24 -6.84
CA VAL A 246 -22.03 30.89 -5.97
C VAL A 246 -23.06 29.86 -5.51
N LYS A 247 -23.34 29.85 -4.20
CA LYS A 247 -24.40 29.05 -3.58
C LYS A 247 -25.77 29.46 -4.10
N PHE A 248 -26.59 28.48 -4.49
CA PHE A 248 -28.03 28.51 -4.28
C PHE A 248 -28.55 27.10 -3.92
N GLY A 249 -29.23 27.00 -2.77
CA GLY A 249 -30.44 26.18 -2.57
C GLY A 249 -30.35 24.65 -2.42
N HIS A 250 -30.36 24.19 -1.17
CA HIS A 250 -31.08 23.02 -0.62
C HIS A 250 -30.94 21.64 -1.30
N GLY A 251 -29.89 20.93 -0.89
CA GLY A 251 -29.70 19.48 -0.97
C GLY A 251 -28.24 19.20 -0.65
N LYS A 252 -27.91 18.68 0.55
CA LYS A 252 -26.52 18.31 0.86
C LYS A 252 -26.20 17.05 0.05
N GLY A 253 -25.61 17.23 -1.13
CA GLY A 253 -24.97 16.12 -1.84
C GLY A 253 -23.89 15.54 -0.93
N VAL A 254 -23.99 14.23 -0.64
CA VAL A 254 -22.94 13.52 0.08
C VAL A 254 -22.01 12.99 -0.99
N GLU A 255 -20.74 13.40 -0.95
CA GLU A 255 -19.72 12.77 -1.77
C GLU A 255 -19.50 11.35 -1.25
N VAL A 256 -19.81 10.36 -2.09
CA VAL A 256 -19.53 8.96 -1.78
C VAL A 256 -18.15 8.65 -2.39
N PRO A 257 -17.19 8.16 -1.58
CA PRO A 257 -15.90 7.72 -2.09
C PRO A 257 -16.08 6.67 -3.19
N GLY A 258 -15.29 6.75 -4.26
CA GLY A 258 -15.24 5.69 -5.26
C GLY A 258 -14.58 4.42 -4.69
N LEU A 259 -14.63 3.32 -5.44
CA LEU A 259 -13.99 2.07 -5.03
C LEU A 259 -12.47 2.24 -4.88
N THR A 260 -11.87 1.54 -3.93
CA THR A 260 -10.41 1.37 -3.84
C THR A 260 -9.90 0.57 -5.04
N CYS A 261 -8.64 0.79 -5.44
CA CYS A 261 -8.01 0.08 -6.55
C CYS A 261 -6.70 -0.55 -6.13
N MET A 262 -6.55 -1.86 -6.35
CA MET A 262 -5.33 -2.61 -6.07
C MET A 262 -4.87 -3.35 -7.32
N THR A 263 -3.58 -3.31 -7.63
CA THR A 263 -2.99 -4.11 -8.72
C THR A 263 -2.11 -5.18 -8.12
N LEU A 264 -2.30 -6.43 -8.54
CA LEU A 264 -1.57 -7.59 -8.07
C LEU A 264 -0.97 -8.34 -9.25
N GLU A 265 0.32 -8.63 -9.17
CA GLU A 265 0.97 -9.56 -10.09
C GLU A 265 0.62 -10.99 -9.67
N VAL A 266 0.10 -11.78 -10.61
CA VAL A 266 -0.15 -13.21 -10.43
C VAL A 266 1.18 -13.92 -10.70
N PRO A 267 1.76 -14.63 -9.71
CA PRO A 267 3.03 -15.30 -9.90
C PRO A 267 2.96 -16.33 -11.03
N SER A 268 3.93 -16.29 -11.95
CA SER A 268 4.17 -17.35 -12.95
C SER A 268 5.09 -18.46 -12.44
N VAL A 269 5.94 -18.16 -11.45
CA VAL A 269 6.96 -19.07 -10.93
C VAL A 269 6.55 -19.79 -9.64
N GLN A 270 7.17 -20.94 -9.42
CA GLN A 270 6.76 -22.02 -8.51
C GLN A 270 7.12 -21.79 -7.03
N SER A 271 7.52 -20.58 -6.61
CA SER A 271 7.87 -20.39 -5.20
C SER A 271 6.60 -20.31 -4.34
N LYS A 272 6.52 -21.21 -3.37
CA LYS A 272 5.47 -21.23 -2.35
C LYS A 272 5.35 -19.87 -1.67
N GLU A 273 6.46 -19.17 -1.51
CA GLU A 273 6.56 -17.85 -0.92
C GLU A 273 5.84 -16.80 -1.76
N ALA A 274 6.08 -16.75 -3.09
CA ALA A 274 5.41 -15.79 -3.96
C ALA A 274 3.90 -16.03 -4.00
N TRP A 275 3.48 -17.30 -4.02
CA TRP A 275 2.08 -17.67 -3.98
C TRP A 275 1.40 -17.35 -2.65
N ASN A 276 2.08 -17.56 -1.52
CA ASN A 276 1.59 -17.15 -0.21
C ASN A 276 1.49 -15.62 -0.10
N SER A 277 2.47 -14.87 -0.63
CA SER A 277 2.42 -13.42 -0.70
C SER A 277 1.27 -12.94 -1.57
N PHE A 278 1.05 -13.55 -2.74
CA PHE A 278 -0.10 -13.27 -3.58
C PHE A 278 -1.42 -13.52 -2.84
N LEU A 279 -1.57 -14.69 -2.21
CA LEU A 279 -2.79 -15.03 -1.47
C LEU A 279 -3.05 -14.06 -0.32
N GLN A 280 -2.00 -13.65 0.40
CA GLN A 280 -2.11 -12.66 1.46
C GLN A 280 -2.60 -11.31 0.91
N LEU A 281 -1.98 -10.80 -0.15
CA LEU A 281 -2.40 -9.54 -0.78
C LEU A 281 -3.81 -9.63 -1.36
N PHE A 282 -4.15 -10.74 -2.00
CA PHE A 282 -5.47 -11.01 -2.55
C PHE A 282 -6.54 -11.09 -1.46
N SER A 283 -6.20 -11.64 -0.28
CA SER A 283 -7.09 -11.69 0.88
C SER A 283 -7.38 -10.33 1.50
N LEU A 284 -6.56 -9.32 1.21
CA LEU A 284 -6.72 -7.93 1.65
C LEU A 284 -7.35 -7.03 0.57
N ALA A 285 -7.52 -7.54 -0.64
CA ALA A 285 -8.01 -6.75 -1.75
C ALA A 285 -9.51 -6.41 -1.59
N ASP A 286 -9.87 -5.17 -1.90
CA ASP A 286 -11.25 -4.66 -1.89
C ASP A 286 -11.45 -3.63 -3.03
N GLY A 287 -12.69 -3.45 -3.47
CA GLY A 287 -13.04 -2.57 -4.58
C GLY A 287 -12.67 -3.19 -5.94
N ILE A 288 -11.92 -2.45 -6.77
CA ILE A 288 -11.39 -2.95 -8.05
C ILE A 288 -10.02 -3.62 -7.84
N VAL A 289 -9.89 -4.86 -8.30
CA VAL A 289 -8.67 -5.65 -8.18
C VAL A 289 -8.16 -5.98 -9.58
N ILE A 290 -7.00 -5.46 -9.94
CA ILE A 290 -6.37 -5.69 -11.24
C ILE A 290 -5.36 -6.82 -11.08
N LEU A 291 -5.66 -7.98 -11.65
CA LEU A 291 -4.76 -9.14 -11.67
C LEU A 291 -3.94 -9.13 -12.95
N ARG A 292 -2.62 -8.98 -12.85
CA ARG A 292 -1.71 -9.03 -13.99
C ARG A 292 -1.05 -10.41 -14.06
N ILE A 293 -1.38 -11.16 -15.10
CA ILE A 293 -0.75 -12.45 -15.36
C ILE A 293 0.38 -12.19 -16.35
N SER A 294 1.60 -12.44 -15.91
CA SER A 294 2.80 -12.42 -16.73
C SER A 294 3.45 -13.80 -16.67
N ASP A 295 3.14 -14.64 -17.64
CA ASP A 295 3.80 -15.94 -17.80
C ASP A 295 4.52 -15.97 -19.16
N ASP A 296 5.83 -16.18 -19.11
CA ASP A 296 6.70 -16.37 -20.27
C ASP A 296 6.95 -17.85 -20.55
N ALA A 297 6.50 -18.76 -19.66
CA ALA A 297 6.64 -20.19 -19.84
C ALA A 297 5.51 -20.74 -20.72
N GLU A 298 5.87 -21.55 -21.73
CA GLU A 298 4.89 -22.31 -22.51
C GLU A 298 4.18 -23.39 -21.66
N HIS A 299 4.81 -23.80 -20.55
CA HIS A 299 4.37 -24.86 -19.65
C HIS A 299 4.77 -24.59 -18.19
N ASP A 300 3.80 -24.59 -17.28
CA ASP A 300 4.04 -24.77 -15.84
C ASP A 300 4.49 -26.23 -15.62
N GLN A 301 5.69 -26.46 -15.10
CA GLN A 301 6.09 -27.78 -14.62
C GLN A 301 5.39 -28.06 -13.27
N GLU A 302 4.09 -28.36 -13.36
CA GLU A 302 3.09 -28.54 -12.30
C GLU A 302 3.59 -29.19 -10.99
N GLY A 303 3.89 -28.33 -10.01
CA GLY A 303 4.23 -28.74 -8.65
C GLY A 303 3.29 -28.16 -7.61
N TYR A 304 3.26 -26.84 -7.46
CA TYR A 304 2.67 -26.21 -6.29
C TYR A 304 1.18 -25.88 -6.47
N VAL A 305 0.81 -25.02 -7.42
CA VAL A 305 -0.56 -24.50 -7.56
C VAL A 305 -1.58 -25.61 -7.77
N ALA A 306 -1.28 -26.55 -8.67
CA ALA A 306 -2.13 -27.69 -8.99
C ALA A 306 -2.40 -28.62 -7.79
N LYS A 307 -1.43 -28.76 -6.88
CA LYS A 307 -1.47 -29.72 -5.76
C LYS A 307 -1.75 -29.04 -4.41
N SER A 308 -1.72 -27.72 -4.37
CA SER A 308 -1.98 -26.91 -3.17
C SER A 308 -3.47 -26.57 -3.04
N PRO A 309 -3.98 -26.29 -1.83
CA PRO A 309 -5.34 -25.78 -1.63
C PRO A 309 -5.51 -24.32 -2.08
N LEU A 310 -4.45 -23.65 -2.54
CA LEU A 310 -4.42 -22.21 -2.78
C LEU A 310 -5.53 -21.72 -3.71
N LEU A 311 -5.78 -22.41 -4.83
CA LEU A 311 -6.84 -22.00 -5.75
C LEU A 311 -8.24 -22.19 -5.15
N GLY A 312 -8.39 -23.13 -4.21
CA GLY A 312 -9.59 -23.24 -3.39
C GLY A 312 -9.79 -21.98 -2.54
N GLU A 313 -8.75 -21.56 -1.82
CA GLU A 313 -8.79 -20.36 -0.97
C GLU A 313 -9.03 -19.09 -1.78
N VAL A 314 -8.34 -18.89 -2.91
CA VAL A 314 -8.59 -17.78 -3.85
C VAL A 314 -10.05 -17.76 -4.27
N TYR A 315 -10.59 -18.91 -4.66
CA TYR A 315 -11.98 -19.01 -5.13
C TYR A 315 -12.98 -18.74 -3.99
N GLU A 316 -12.73 -19.22 -2.79
CA GLU A 316 -13.55 -18.91 -1.60
C GLU A 316 -13.54 -17.41 -1.28
N ILE A 317 -12.38 -16.74 -1.37
CA ILE A 317 -12.29 -15.28 -1.19
C ILE A 317 -13.17 -14.56 -2.23
N VAL A 318 -13.08 -14.94 -3.51
CA VAL A 318 -13.92 -14.34 -4.58
C VAL A 318 -15.41 -14.60 -4.37
N GLN A 319 -15.80 -15.79 -3.89
CA GLN A 319 -17.21 -16.09 -3.65
C GLN A 319 -17.75 -15.43 -2.39
N SER A 320 -16.91 -15.19 -1.38
CA SER A 320 -17.34 -14.65 -0.08
C SER A 320 -17.39 -13.13 -0.01
N ARG A 321 -16.79 -12.41 -0.97
CA ARG A 321 -16.66 -10.95 -0.93
C ARG A 321 -16.99 -10.27 -2.27
N PRO A 322 -17.67 -9.10 -2.25
CA PRO A 322 -17.95 -8.34 -3.46
C PRO A 322 -16.70 -7.60 -3.94
N MET A 323 -15.85 -8.26 -4.73
CA MET A 323 -14.72 -7.62 -5.43
C MET A 323 -15.03 -7.47 -6.92
N PHE A 324 -14.54 -6.38 -7.53
CA PHE A 324 -14.59 -6.19 -8.99
C PHE A 324 -13.23 -6.50 -9.61
N ILE A 325 -13.04 -7.74 -10.04
CA ILE A 325 -11.77 -8.26 -10.52
C ILE A 325 -11.64 -8.05 -12.03
N VAL A 326 -10.57 -7.36 -12.42
CA VAL A 326 -10.13 -7.18 -13.81
C VAL A 326 -8.84 -7.97 -14.00
N CYS A 327 -8.86 -9.00 -14.85
CA CYS A 327 -7.67 -9.78 -15.16
C CYS A 327 -7.05 -9.33 -16.48
N VAL A 328 -5.74 -9.08 -16.46
CA VAL A 328 -4.93 -8.66 -17.59
C VAL A 328 -4.03 -9.83 -17.99
N CYS A 329 -4.20 -10.31 -19.21
CA CYS A 329 -3.47 -11.46 -19.74
C CYS A 329 -2.46 -11.00 -20.80
N LYS A 330 -1.18 -11.23 -20.51
CA LYS A 330 -0.07 -11.01 -21.44
C LYS A 330 0.65 -12.33 -21.68
N GLY A 331 0.76 -12.72 -22.94
CA GLY A 331 1.42 -13.96 -23.34
C GLY A 331 0.59 -15.23 -23.10
N PRO A 332 1.25 -16.40 -23.04
CA PRO A 332 0.59 -17.68 -22.76
C PRO A 332 -0.03 -17.75 -21.36
N VAL A 333 -1.30 -18.13 -21.26
CA VAL A 333 -1.97 -18.52 -20.00
C VAL A 333 -2.36 -19.98 -20.11
N ARG A 334 -1.88 -20.82 -19.20
CA ARG A 334 -2.01 -22.28 -19.29
C ARG A 334 -2.52 -22.90 -18.00
N ALA A 335 -3.07 -24.12 -18.13
CA ALA A 335 -3.37 -25.01 -17.02
C ALA A 335 -4.12 -24.31 -15.88
N SER A 336 -3.62 -24.38 -14.64
CA SER A 336 -4.28 -23.85 -13.45
C SER A 336 -4.34 -22.32 -13.39
N LEU A 337 -3.46 -21.59 -14.13
CA LEU A 337 -3.53 -20.12 -14.25
C LEU A 337 -4.78 -19.66 -15.01
N MET A 338 -5.42 -20.54 -15.80
CA MET A 338 -6.71 -20.26 -16.42
C MET A 338 -7.82 -19.96 -15.40
N THR A 339 -7.61 -20.25 -14.11
CA THR A 339 -8.56 -19.89 -13.05
C THR A 339 -8.75 -18.38 -12.94
N PHE A 340 -7.70 -17.59 -13.07
CA PHE A 340 -7.76 -16.14 -12.86
C PHE A 340 -8.62 -15.40 -13.90
N PRO A 341 -8.46 -15.61 -15.22
CA PRO A 341 -9.42 -15.04 -16.16
C PRO A 341 -10.82 -15.63 -15.95
N ALA A 342 -10.93 -16.90 -15.52
CA ALA A 342 -12.21 -17.56 -15.29
C ALA A 342 -13.04 -17.00 -14.12
N ILE A 343 -12.40 -16.53 -13.05
CA ILE A 343 -13.07 -15.96 -11.86
C ILE A 343 -13.29 -14.44 -11.96
N SER A 344 -12.66 -13.78 -12.94
CA SER A 344 -12.68 -12.32 -13.07
C SER A 344 -14.01 -11.83 -13.65
N GLN A 345 -14.43 -10.62 -13.27
CA GLN A 345 -15.59 -9.95 -13.86
C GLN A 345 -15.26 -9.43 -15.26
N LEU A 346 -14.02 -8.99 -15.49
CA LEU A 346 -13.55 -8.53 -16.79
C LEU A 346 -12.17 -9.10 -17.11
N VAL A 347 -11.94 -9.50 -18.36
CA VAL A 347 -10.66 -10.00 -18.84
C VAL A 347 -10.20 -9.17 -20.03
N LEU A 348 -9.03 -8.56 -19.88
CA LEU A 348 -8.33 -7.78 -20.89
C LEU A 348 -7.14 -8.59 -21.38
N ALA A 349 -7.03 -8.82 -22.69
CA ALA A 349 -5.92 -9.57 -23.26
C ALA A 349 -5.13 -8.71 -24.24
N THR A 350 -3.80 -8.88 -24.21
CA THR A 350 -2.97 -8.37 -25.32
C THR A 350 -3.22 -9.20 -26.58
N THR A 351 -2.98 -8.63 -27.76
CA THR A 351 -3.09 -9.35 -29.05
C THR A 351 -2.20 -10.60 -29.13
N GLY A 352 -1.08 -10.62 -28.41
CA GLY A 352 -0.17 -11.77 -28.30
C GLY A 352 -0.57 -12.81 -27.25
N ALA A 353 -1.68 -12.62 -26.53
CA ALA A 353 -2.12 -13.56 -25.50
C ALA A 353 -2.69 -14.85 -26.12
N SER A 354 -2.47 -15.97 -25.45
CA SER A 354 -3.04 -17.27 -25.83
C SER A 354 -3.47 -18.05 -24.60
N PHE A 355 -4.45 -18.93 -24.75
CA PHE A 355 -5.11 -19.61 -23.62
C PHE A 355 -5.22 -21.10 -23.89
N GLY A 356 -4.93 -21.97 -22.92
CA GLY A 356 -4.99 -23.40 -23.19
C GLY A 356 -4.97 -24.28 -21.96
N LEU A 357 -5.54 -25.47 -22.11
CA LEU A 357 -5.47 -26.55 -21.12
C LEU A 357 -4.68 -27.71 -21.74
N PRO A 358 -3.37 -27.83 -21.49
CA PRO A 358 -2.57 -28.89 -22.09
C PRO A 358 -3.11 -30.28 -21.72
N LYS A 359 -2.84 -31.30 -22.56
CA LYS A 359 -3.48 -32.64 -22.52
C LYS A 359 -3.30 -33.44 -21.22
N TYR A 360 -2.53 -32.96 -20.25
CA TYR A 360 -2.24 -33.67 -19.00
C TYR A 360 -3.48 -33.67 -18.10
N ARG A 361 -4.33 -34.70 -18.27
CA ARG A 361 -5.59 -34.87 -17.53
C ARG A 361 -5.43 -35.02 -16.01
N HIS A 362 -4.21 -35.13 -15.49
CA HIS A 362 -3.95 -35.52 -14.10
C HIS A 362 -3.56 -34.39 -13.16
N ASP A 363 -3.31 -33.17 -13.66
CA ASP A 363 -2.72 -32.10 -12.85
C ASP A 363 -3.48 -30.75 -12.93
N LEU A 364 -4.65 -30.70 -13.58
CA LEU A 364 -5.50 -29.51 -13.54
C LEU A 364 -6.24 -29.41 -12.21
N HIS A 365 -6.04 -28.31 -11.48
CA HIS A 365 -6.75 -28.07 -10.22
C HIS A 365 -8.28 -28.09 -10.43
N PRO A 366 -9.08 -28.76 -9.58
CA PRO A 366 -10.54 -28.90 -9.77
C PRO A 366 -11.28 -27.56 -9.89
N ILE A 367 -10.85 -26.55 -9.14
CA ILE A 367 -11.44 -25.20 -9.17
C ILE A 367 -11.32 -24.56 -10.56
N THR A 368 -10.22 -24.81 -11.28
CA THR A 368 -10.03 -24.27 -12.63
C THR A 368 -11.16 -24.71 -13.55
N GLN A 369 -11.60 -25.97 -13.45
CA GLN A 369 -12.70 -26.48 -14.26
C GLN A 369 -14.03 -25.85 -13.86
N ILE A 370 -14.28 -25.70 -12.56
CA ILE A 370 -15.50 -25.09 -12.04
C ILE A 370 -15.60 -23.63 -12.51
N ALA A 371 -14.53 -22.86 -12.35
CA ALA A 371 -14.47 -21.46 -12.77
C ALA A 371 -14.68 -21.32 -14.29
N LEU A 372 -13.98 -22.13 -15.10
CA LEU A 372 -14.11 -22.08 -16.55
C LEU A 372 -15.52 -22.42 -17.03
N LYS A 373 -16.19 -23.42 -16.43
CA LYS A 373 -17.58 -23.76 -16.75
C LYS A 373 -18.58 -22.66 -16.35
N LYS A 374 -18.24 -21.83 -15.36
CA LYS A 374 -19.05 -20.66 -15.00
C LYS A 374 -18.89 -19.49 -15.98
N ARG A 375 -17.69 -19.31 -16.54
CA ARG A 375 -17.39 -18.20 -17.47
C ARG A 375 -17.70 -18.52 -18.94
N MET A 376 -17.39 -19.72 -19.38
CA MET A 376 -17.45 -20.13 -20.80
C MET A 376 -18.53 -21.20 -21.05
N MET A 377 -18.93 -21.34 -22.31
CA MET A 377 -19.79 -22.46 -22.72
C MET A 377 -19.11 -23.81 -22.46
N GLU A 378 -19.85 -24.76 -21.88
CA GLU A 378 -19.29 -26.08 -21.51
C GLU A 378 -18.65 -26.83 -22.70
N LYS A 379 -19.22 -26.70 -23.92
CA LYS A 379 -18.65 -27.31 -25.13
C LYS A 379 -17.26 -26.74 -25.47
N ALA A 380 -17.02 -25.45 -25.22
CA ALA A 380 -15.75 -24.80 -25.45
C ALA A 380 -14.70 -25.29 -24.43
N VAL A 381 -15.07 -25.33 -23.15
CA VAL A 381 -14.21 -25.87 -22.08
C VAL A 381 -13.84 -27.32 -22.38
N ARG A 382 -14.81 -28.15 -22.76
CA ARG A 382 -14.58 -29.56 -23.12
C ARG A 382 -13.67 -29.70 -24.34
N ARG A 383 -13.80 -28.82 -25.35
CA ARG A 383 -12.89 -28.82 -26.51
C ARG A 383 -11.46 -28.51 -26.07
N LEU A 384 -11.25 -27.46 -25.27
CA LEU A 384 -9.93 -27.12 -24.75
C LEU A 384 -9.29 -28.29 -23.98
N GLN A 385 -10.07 -28.96 -23.12
CA GLN A 385 -9.60 -30.11 -22.35
C GLN A 385 -9.29 -31.36 -23.19
N LEU A 386 -10.08 -31.63 -24.23
CA LEU A 386 -9.92 -32.85 -25.03
C LEU A 386 -8.86 -32.69 -26.13
N VAL A 387 -8.79 -31.51 -26.75
CA VAL A 387 -7.88 -31.23 -27.86
C VAL A 387 -6.53 -30.80 -27.33
N GLY A 388 -6.50 -29.96 -26.30
CA GLY A 388 -5.28 -29.46 -25.67
C GLY A 388 -4.54 -28.36 -26.42
N ASP A 389 -5.01 -28.00 -27.62
CA ASP A 389 -4.43 -26.91 -28.40
C ASP A 389 -4.81 -25.56 -27.78
N PRO A 390 -3.85 -24.62 -27.65
CA PRO A 390 -4.15 -23.28 -27.19
C PRO A 390 -4.97 -22.52 -28.24
N ILE A 391 -5.81 -21.60 -27.77
CA ILE A 391 -6.55 -20.63 -28.57
C ILE A 391 -5.89 -19.26 -28.43
N ASP A 392 -5.98 -18.42 -29.46
CA ASP A 392 -5.52 -17.05 -29.40
C ASP A 392 -6.52 -16.13 -28.68
N ALA A 393 -6.15 -14.86 -28.49
CA ALA A 393 -7.00 -13.86 -27.85
C ALA A 393 -8.35 -13.67 -28.56
N ASN A 394 -8.38 -13.71 -29.90
CA ASN A 394 -9.61 -13.50 -30.69
C ASN A 394 -10.61 -14.64 -30.49
N GLU A 395 -10.14 -15.87 -30.59
CA GLU A 395 -10.95 -17.05 -30.34
C GLU A 395 -11.38 -17.11 -28.87
N ALA A 396 -10.51 -16.71 -27.93
CA ALA A 396 -10.86 -16.62 -26.51
C ALA A 396 -11.99 -15.59 -26.27
N GLN A 397 -11.99 -14.44 -26.94
CA GLN A 397 -13.08 -13.47 -26.85
C GLN A 397 -14.37 -14.04 -27.45
N ARG A 398 -14.30 -14.70 -28.62
CA ARG A 398 -15.46 -15.34 -29.25
C ARG A 398 -16.09 -16.42 -28.38
N LEU A 399 -15.29 -17.12 -27.58
CA LEU A 399 -15.74 -18.16 -26.66
C LEU A 399 -16.17 -17.63 -25.28
N GLY A 400 -16.12 -16.30 -25.06
CA GLY A 400 -16.53 -15.64 -23.82
C GLY A 400 -15.51 -15.70 -22.69
N LEU A 401 -14.25 -16.04 -22.98
CA LEU A 401 -13.18 -16.02 -21.99
C LEU A 401 -12.57 -14.63 -21.83
N VAL A 402 -12.45 -13.86 -22.91
CA VAL A 402 -11.86 -12.52 -22.95
C VAL A 402 -12.93 -11.50 -23.30
N ASP A 403 -12.91 -10.32 -22.68
CA ASP A 403 -13.90 -9.26 -22.94
C ASP A 403 -13.33 -8.18 -23.88
N PHE A 404 -12.04 -7.88 -23.77
CA PHE A 404 -11.36 -6.88 -24.57
C PHE A 404 -10.00 -7.38 -25.05
N ILE A 405 -9.66 -7.03 -26.30
CA ILE A 405 -8.37 -7.33 -26.91
C ILE A 405 -7.79 -6.01 -27.42
N GLY A 406 -6.53 -5.75 -27.12
CA GLY A 406 -5.80 -4.60 -27.65
C GLY A 406 -4.29 -4.83 -27.61
N ASP A 407 -3.52 -3.90 -28.15
CA ASP A 407 -2.11 -3.82 -27.82
C ASP A 407 -1.88 -3.42 -26.35
N GLU A 408 -0.63 -3.40 -25.90
CA GLU A 408 -0.32 -3.05 -24.50
C GLU A 408 -0.84 -1.66 -24.11
N ALA A 409 -0.74 -0.67 -25.01
CA ALA A 409 -1.19 0.69 -24.71
C ALA A 409 -2.72 0.77 -24.64
N GLU A 410 -3.43 0.08 -25.54
CA GLU A 410 -4.88 -0.03 -25.54
C GLU A 410 -5.41 -0.72 -24.28
N VAL A 411 -4.77 -1.81 -23.84
CA VAL A 411 -5.10 -2.50 -22.59
C VAL A 411 -4.91 -1.58 -21.39
N GLU A 412 -3.79 -0.86 -21.29
CA GLU A 412 -3.56 0.12 -20.20
C GLU A 412 -4.59 1.26 -20.21
N ASN A 413 -4.98 1.74 -21.39
CA ASN A 413 -6.00 2.77 -21.52
C ASN A 413 -7.36 2.27 -21.03
N GLU A 414 -7.73 1.02 -21.33
CA GLU A 414 -8.98 0.44 -20.86
C GLU A 414 -8.97 0.22 -19.34
N ILE A 415 -7.84 -0.20 -18.76
CA ILE A 415 -7.66 -0.25 -17.29
C ILE A 415 -7.90 1.14 -16.68
N CYS A 416 -7.24 2.17 -17.23
CA CYS A 416 -7.38 3.55 -16.78
C CYS A 416 -8.83 4.03 -16.86
N ARG A 417 -9.56 3.68 -17.92
CA ARG A 417 -10.99 3.99 -18.08
C ARG A 417 -11.84 3.31 -17.01
N LEU A 418 -11.59 2.02 -16.72
CA LEU A 418 -12.31 1.26 -15.71
C LEU A 418 -12.06 1.81 -14.31
N VAL A 419 -10.81 2.08 -13.96
CA VAL A 419 -10.43 2.70 -12.69
C VAL A 419 -11.06 4.09 -12.58
N TYR A 420 -10.96 4.92 -13.62
CA TYR A 420 -11.56 6.26 -13.59
C TYR A 420 -13.07 6.19 -13.35
N ARG A 421 -13.78 5.28 -14.03
CA ARG A 421 -15.23 5.15 -13.90
C ARG A 421 -15.67 4.67 -12.51
N ASN A 422 -14.94 3.73 -11.92
CA ASN A 422 -15.38 3.04 -10.69
C ASN A 422 -14.76 3.62 -9.41
N CYS A 423 -13.59 4.25 -9.50
CA CYS A 423 -12.86 4.82 -8.37
C CYS A 423 -13.04 6.33 -8.24
N SER A 424 -13.66 7.00 -9.22
CA SER A 424 -13.98 8.42 -9.09
C SER A 424 -15.10 8.63 -8.06
N PRO A 425 -14.98 9.63 -7.16
CA PRO A 425 -16.06 10.01 -6.27
C PRO A 425 -17.31 10.37 -7.06
N SER A 426 -18.47 9.95 -6.57
CA SER A 426 -19.75 10.34 -7.15
C SER A 426 -20.56 11.14 -6.13
N SER A 427 -21.18 12.22 -6.59
CA SER A 427 -22.13 12.98 -5.79
C SER A 427 -23.45 12.25 -5.81
N GLN A 428 -23.78 11.56 -4.72
CA GLN A 428 -25.11 10.98 -4.56
C GLN A 428 -26.01 11.99 -3.85
N TYR A 429 -27.15 12.28 -4.49
CA TYR A 429 -28.21 13.08 -3.90
C TYR A 429 -29.18 12.15 -3.18
N PHE A 430 -29.06 12.09 -1.86
CA PHE A 430 -30.09 11.48 -1.03
C PHE A 430 -31.20 12.51 -0.82
N MET A 431 -32.32 12.36 -1.53
CA MET A 431 -33.54 13.12 -1.24
C MET A 431 -34.39 12.29 -0.28
N TYR A 432 -34.57 12.75 0.96
CA TYR A 432 -35.50 12.11 1.88
C TYR A 432 -36.94 12.28 1.39
N LYS A 433 -37.79 11.27 1.63
CA LYS A 433 -39.18 11.25 1.15
C LYS A 433 -39.95 12.52 1.52
N SER A 434 -39.72 13.10 2.70
CA SER A 434 -40.31 14.36 3.15
C SER A 434 -39.89 15.56 2.30
N ASP A 435 -38.63 15.61 1.86
CA ASP A 435 -38.08 16.67 1.02
C ASP A 435 -38.59 16.55 -0.42
N LEU A 436 -38.75 15.31 -0.89
CA LEU A 436 -39.40 14.98 -2.15
C LEU A 436 -40.86 15.46 -2.16
N VAL A 437 -41.62 15.16 -1.09
CA VAL A 437 -43.01 15.62 -0.92
C VAL A 437 -43.10 17.14 -0.82
N LYS A 438 -42.16 17.80 -0.12
CA LYS A 438 -42.08 19.27 -0.04
C LYS A 438 -41.79 19.91 -1.40
N ALA A 439 -40.81 19.35 -2.14
CA ALA A 439 -40.45 19.82 -3.47
C ALA A 439 -41.58 19.62 -4.48
N MET A 440 -42.36 18.54 -4.35
CA MET A 440 -43.55 18.30 -5.17
C MET A 440 -44.66 19.32 -4.86
N ARG A 441 -44.97 19.57 -3.58
CA ARG A 441 -46.00 20.56 -3.19
C ARG A 441 -45.64 21.98 -3.59
N ALA A 442 -44.38 22.38 -3.43
CA ALA A 442 -43.90 23.70 -3.86
C ALA A 442 -44.00 23.92 -5.38
N LYS A 443 -44.12 22.84 -6.15
CA LYS A 443 -44.30 22.86 -7.60
C LYS A 443 -45.77 22.85 -8.04
N GLU A 444 -46.69 22.50 -7.14
CA GLU A 444 -48.14 22.57 -7.34
C GLU A 444 -48.70 23.95 -6.94
N GLU A 445 -47.98 24.69 -6.10
CA GLU A 445 -48.32 26.05 -5.65
C GLU A 445 -47.72 27.16 -6.53
N ALA A 446 -46.91 26.81 -7.54
CA ALA A 446 -46.32 27.70 -8.54
C ALA A 446 -46.94 27.43 -9.92
#